data_AF-A0A2T1EPB7-F1
#
_entry.id   AF-A0A2T1EPB7-F1
#
_cell.length_a   1.000
_cell.length_b   1.000
_cell.length_c   1.000
_cell.angle_alpha   90.00
_cell.angle_beta   90.00
_cell.angle_gamma   90.00
#
_symmetry.space_group_name_H-M   'P 1'
#
loop_
_entity.id
_entity.type
_entity.pdbx_description
1 polymer ?
#
loop_
_entity_poly.entity_id
_entity_poly.type
_entity_poly.pdbx_seq_one_letter_code
_entity_poly.pdbx_strand_id
1 'polypeptide(L)'
;MTQPLIGIIMGSDSDLQVMSDAIAICHEFNVSTEVAIVSAHRTPAKMVEYATEAHKRGIKVIIAGAGGAAHLPGMVAALTPLPVIGVPVPSKYLQGIDSLYSIVQMPAGIPVATVAIGNAKNAGLLAIQILATSSPELLQKVLEYRQTLAQSVYDKQAQLAEIGYQKYLALNH
;
A
#
# COMPACT_ATOMS: atom_id res chain seq x y z
N MET A 1 -21.73 -2.39 9.84
CA MET A 1 -20.36 -2.46 9.30
C MET A 1 -19.79 -1.05 9.32
N THR A 2 -18.56 -0.86 9.78
CA THR A 2 -17.88 0.44 9.80
C THR A 2 -17.60 0.92 8.39
N GLN A 3 -17.92 2.18 8.09
CA GLN A 3 -17.66 2.79 6.78
C GLN A 3 -16.16 2.72 6.44
N PRO A 4 -15.76 2.24 5.24
CA PRO A 4 -14.36 2.12 4.87
C PRO A 4 -13.70 3.50 4.72
N LEU A 5 -12.48 3.65 5.24
CA LEU A 5 -11.67 4.86 5.12
C LEU A 5 -10.58 4.74 4.05
N ILE A 6 -10.12 3.51 3.78
CA ILE A 6 -9.10 3.21 2.78
C ILE A 6 -9.69 2.26 1.75
N GLY A 7 -9.57 2.63 0.47
CA GLY A 7 -9.92 1.75 -0.64
C GLY A 7 -8.70 1.06 -1.20
N ILE A 8 -8.64 -0.28 -1.16
CA ILE A 8 -7.54 -1.08 -1.67
C ILE A 8 -7.99 -1.76 -2.96
N ILE A 9 -7.45 -1.32 -4.08
CA ILE A 9 -7.83 -1.81 -5.41
C ILE A 9 -6.65 -2.42 -6.16
N MET A 10 -6.96 -3.37 -7.03
CA MET A 10 -5.97 -4.05 -7.85
C MET A 10 -6.53 -4.44 -9.22
N GLY A 11 -5.64 -4.52 -10.22
CA GLY A 11 -6.03 -4.79 -11.60
C GLY A 11 -6.42 -6.24 -11.87
N SER A 12 -5.91 -7.18 -11.06
CA SER A 12 -6.14 -8.62 -11.16
C SER A 12 -6.17 -9.30 -9.79
N ASP A 13 -6.82 -10.44 -9.69
CA ASP A 13 -6.79 -11.31 -8.50
C ASP A 13 -5.37 -11.80 -8.15
N SER A 14 -4.52 -12.05 -9.15
CA SER A 14 -3.10 -12.40 -8.95
C SER A 14 -2.31 -11.35 -8.16
N ASP A 15 -2.74 -10.09 -8.18
CA ASP A 15 -2.09 -9.01 -7.43
C ASP A 15 -2.42 -9.08 -5.92
N LEU A 16 -3.46 -9.83 -5.54
CA LEU A 16 -3.96 -9.91 -4.16
C LEU A 16 -2.89 -10.44 -3.19
N GLN A 17 -2.02 -11.35 -3.64
CA GLN A 17 -0.93 -11.88 -2.82
C GLN A 17 0.07 -10.79 -2.39
N VAL A 18 0.28 -9.77 -3.21
CA VAL A 18 1.11 -8.61 -2.86
C VAL A 18 0.28 -7.62 -2.06
N MET A 19 -0.93 -7.32 -2.52
CA MET A 19 -1.78 -6.30 -1.91
C MET A 19 -2.33 -6.68 -0.53
N SER A 20 -2.32 -7.97 -0.16
CA SER A 20 -2.71 -8.45 1.16
C SER A 20 -1.91 -7.82 2.29
N ASP A 21 -0.66 -7.43 2.04
CA ASP A 21 0.16 -6.78 3.06
C ASP A 21 -0.37 -5.39 3.43
N ALA A 22 -0.97 -4.67 2.47
CA ALA A 22 -1.65 -3.40 2.77
C ALA A 22 -2.91 -3.64 3.62
N ILE A 23 -3.68 -4.69 3.30
CA ILE A 23 -4.88 -5.08 4.05
C ILE A 23 -4.49 -5.42 5.50
N ALA A 24 -3.44 -6.22 5.67
CA ALA A 24 -2.93 -6.65 6.97
C ALA A 24 -2.50 -5.47 7.84
N ILE A 25 -1.78 -4.49 7.29
CA ILE A 25 -1.45 -3.26 8.01
C ILE A 25 -2.69 -2.49 8.41
N CYS A 26 -3.65 -2.28 7.49
CA CYS A 26 -4.85 -1.53 7.84
C CYS A 26 -5.64 -2.22 8.95
N HIS A 27 -5.68 -3.55 8.96
CA HIS A 27 -6.26 -4.36 10.02
C HIS A 27 -5.51 -4.22 11.36
N GLU A 28 -4.17 -4.28 11.36
CA GLU A 28 -3.33 -4.08 12.55
C GLU A 28 -3.62 -2.74 13.25
N PHE A 29 -3.86 -1.69 12.46
CA PHE A 29 -4.21 -0.35 12.96
C PHE A 29 -5.71 -0.14 13.23
N ASN A 30 -6.54 -1.19 13.06
CA ASN A 30 -7.99 -1.14 13.20
C ASN A 30 -8.67 -0.09 12.31
N VAL A 31 -8.18 0.10 11.08
CA VAL A 31 -8.76 1.01 10.09
C VAL A 31 -9.62 0.23 9.10
N SER A 32 -10.89 0.61 8.98
CA SER A 32 -11.85 -0.03 8.06
C SER A 32 -11.42 0.17 6.61
N THR A 33 -11.42 -0.91 5.83
CA THR A 33 -11.02 -0.90 4.42
C THR A 33 -12.04 -1.59 3.54
N GLU A 34 -12.06 -1.22 2.26
CA GLU A 34 -12.68 -2.01 1.21
C GLU A 34 -11.61 -2.58 0.28
N VAL A 35 -11.87 -3.76 -0.26
CA VAL A 35 -10.95 -4.46 -1.17
C VAL A 35 -11.71 -4.83 -2.44
N ALA A 36 -11.20 -4.43 -3.61
CA ALA A 36 -11.87 -4.69 -4.87
C ALA A 36 -10.93 -4.92 -6.05
N ILE A 37 -11.35 -5.77 -6.99
CA ILE A 37 -10.71 -5.90 -8.30
C ILE A 37 -11.31 -4.85 -9.25
N VAL A 38 -10.45 -3.95 -9.73
CA VAL A 38 -10.76 -2.82 -10.60
C VAL A 38 -9.69 -2.75 -11.68
N SER A 39 -10.01 -3.22 -12.89
CA SER A 39 -9.05 -3.26 -13.99
C SER A 39 -9.16 -2.01 -14.86
N ALA A 40 -8.09 -1.22 -14.95
CA ALA A 40 -8.02 -0.06 -15.82
C ALA A 40 -8.18 -0.43 -17.31
N HIS A 41 -7.65 -1.58 -17.72
CA HIS A 41 -7.67 -2.01 -19.12
C HIS A 41 -8.91 -2.82 -19.49
N ARG A 42 -9.43 -3.63 -18.57
CA ARG A 42 -10.53 -4.58 -18.85
C ARG A 42 -11.90 -4.07 -18.43
N THR A 43 -11.95 -3.22 -17.41
CA THR A 43 -13.20 -2.65 -16.86
C THR A 43 -13.07 -1.13 -16.65
N PRO A 44 -12.73 -0.34 -17.68
CA PRO A 44 -12.44 1.09 -17.53
C PRO A 44 -13.63 1.87 -16.96
N ALA A 45 -14.87 1.55 -17.35
CA ALA A 45 -16.07 2.21 -16.82
C ALA A 45 -16.21 2.03 -15.30
N LYS A 46 -15.96 0.81 -14.79
CA LYS A 46 -15.96 0.50 -13.35
C LYS A 46 -14.86 1.24 -12.61
N MET A 47 -13.67 1.38 -13.22
CA MET A 47 -12.57 2.16 -12.65
C MET A 47 -12.95 3.65 -12.54
N VAL A 48 -13.57 4.20 -13.58
CA VAL A 48 -14.05 5.59 -13.56
C VAL A 48 -15.06 5.79 -12.44
N GLU A 49 -16.10 4.96 -12.40
CA GLU A 49 -17.13 5.01 -11.37
C GLU A 49 -16.53 4.91 -9.96
N TYR A 50 -15.62 3.95 -9.74
CA TYR A 50 -14.95 3.78 -8.46
C TYR A 50 -14.20 5.05 -8.04
N ALA A 51 -13.39 5.61 -8.94
CA ALA A 51 -12.54 6.76 -8.66
C ALA A 51 -13.34 8.05 -8.39
N THR A 52 -14.39 8.31 -9.18
CA THR A 52 -15.22 9.52 -9.05
C THR A 52 -16.11 9.47 -7.81
N GLU A 53 -16.57 8.28 -7.40
CA GLU A 53 -17.49 8.14 -6.26
C GLU A 53 -16.78 7.89 -4.93
N ALA A 54 -15.51 7.44 -4.90
CA ALA A 54 -14.80 7.07 -3.66
C ALA A 54 -14.87 8.15 -2.57
N HIS A 55 -14.59 9.42 -2.91
CA HIS A 55 -14.60 10.52 -1.95
C HIS A 55 -15.99 10.80 -1.36
N LYS A 56 -17.07 10.53 -2.12
CA LYS A 56 -18.45 10.69 -1.67
C LYS A 56 -18.87 9.57 -0.73
N ARG A 57 -18.26 8.38 -0.88
CA ARG A 57 -18.49 7.20 -0.02
C ARG A 57 -17.74 7.25 1.30
N GLY A 58 -16.97 8.31 1.57
CA GLY A 58 -16.22 8.49 2.83
C GLY A 58 -14.78 7.98 2.79
N ILE A 59 -14.34 7.38 1.68
CA ILE A 59 -12.94 6.99 1.48
C ILE A 59 -12.06 8.25 1.53
N LYS A 60 -10.91 8.11 2.19
CA LYS A 60 -9.95 9.19 2.43
C LYS A 60 -8.63 8.96 1.69
N VAL A 61 -8.25 7.69 1.47
CA VAL A 61 -7.03 7.31 0.74
C VAL A 61 -7.33 6.10 -0.15
N ILE A 62 -6.78 6.07 -1.36
CA ILE A 62 -6.84 4.90 -2.23
C ILE A 62 -5.45 4.29 -2.36
N ILE A 63 -5.34 2.98 -2.18
CA ILE A 63 -4.14 2.20 -2.49
C ILE A 63 -4.44 1.38 -3.75
N ALA A 64 -3.65 1.57 -4.80
CA ALA A 64 -3.84 0.91 -6.09
C ALA A 64 -2.61 0.08 -6.47
N GLY A 65 -2.80 -1.23 -6.68
CA GLY A 65 -1.77 -2.16 -7.16
C GLY A 65 -1.93 -2.50 -8.64
N ALA A 66 -0.84 -2.46 -9.40
CA ALA A 66 -0.81 -2.95 -10.78
C ALA A 66 0.61 -3.34 -11.22
N GLY A 67 0.69 -4.30 -12.14
CA GLY A 67 1.95 -4.79 -12.73
C GLY A 67 2.05 -4.55 -14.24
N GLY A 68 3.27 -4.57 -14.77
CA GLY A 68 3.57 -4.32 -16.18
C GLY A 68 3.33 -2.87 -16.59
N ALA A 69 2.49 -2.66 -17.61
CA ALA A 69 1.97 -1.33 -17.96
C ALA A 69 0.91 -0.88 -16.94
N ALA A 70 1.39 -0.50 -15.76
CA ALA A 70 0.62 -0.38 -14.53
C ALA A 70 -0.18 0.94 -14.43
N HIS A 71 -1.22 1.10 -15.25
CA HIS A 71 -1.97 2.36 -15.38
C HIS A 71 -3.00 2.64 -14.27
N LEU A 72 -3.38 1.63 -13.48
CA LEU A 72 -4.47 1.78 -12.50
C LEU A 72 -4.25 2.95 -11.52
N PRO A 73 -3.08 3.12 -10.87
CA PRO A 73 -2.90 4.19 -9.90
C PRO A 73 -3.01 5.59 -10.52
N GLY A 74 -2.34 5.81 -11.67
CA GLY A 74 -2.36 7.09 -12.37
C GLY A 74 -3.74 7.46 -12.90
N MET A 75 -4.46 6.50 -13.48
CA MET A 75 -5.81 6.73 -14.00
C MET A 75 -6.83 7.02 -12.89
N VAL A 76 -6.70 6.37 -11.73
CA VAL A 76 -7.55 6.67 -10.57
C VAL A 76 -7.23 8.05 -10.01
N ALA A 77 -5.95 8.41 -9.89
CA ALA A 77 -5.52 9.74 -9.46
C ALA A 77 -6.03 10.86 -10.39
N ALA A 78 -6.16 10.60 -11.69
CA ALA A 78 -6.70 11.56 -12.64
C ALA A 78 -8.21 11.86 -12.46
N LEU A 79 -8.93 11.01 -11.72
CA LEU A 79 -10.40 11.04 -11.63
C LEU A 79 -10.92 11.31 -10.21
N THR A 80 -10.03 11.39 -9.23
CA THR A 80 -10.40 11.52 -7.82
C THR A 80 -9.63 12.67 -7.16
N PRO A 81 -10.24 13.42 -6.23
CA PRO A 81 -9.53 14.43 -5.45
C PRO A 81 -8.72 13.82 -4.29
N LEU A 82 -8.84 12.51 -4.05
CA LEU A 82 -8.19 11.82 -2.94
C LEU A 82 -6.71 11.52 -3.23
N PRO A 83 -5.87 11.44 -2.19
CA PRO A 83 -4.52 10.89 -2.35
C PRO A 83 -4.58 9.44 -2.83
N VAL A 84 -3.80 9.15 -3.87
CA VAL A 84 -3.63 7.79 -4.42
C VAL A 84 -2.21 7.32 -4.17
N ILE A 85 -2.08 6.15 -3.56
CA ILE A 85 -0.83 5.45 -3.32
C ILE A 85 -0.70 4.33 -4.35
N GLY A 86 0.37 4.35 -5.13
CA GLY A 86 0.66 3.34 -6.15
C GLY A 86 1.61 2.27 -5.63
N VAL A 87 1.23 1.00 -5.76
CA VAL A 87 2.08 -0.16 -5.49
C VAL A 87 2.49 -0.80 -6.82
N PRO A 88 3.75 -0.69 -7.24
CA PRO A 88 4.24 -1.40 -8.41
C PRO A 88 4.31 -2.90 -8.12
N VAL A 89 3.45 -3.69 -8.74
CA VAL A 89 3.46 -5.15 -8.57
C VAL A 89 4.57 -5.75 -9.45
N PRO A 90 5.42 -6.65 -8.94
CA PRO A 90 6.50 -7.25 -9.73
C PRO A 90 5.98 -7.94 -11.00
N SER A 91 6.46 -7.53 -12.16
CA SER A 91 6.22 -8.22 -13.42
C SER A 91 7.17 -9.39 -13.60
N LYS A 92 6.75 -10.42 -14.35
CA LYS A 92 7.54 -11.65 -14.56
C LYS A 92 8.93 -11.41 -15.15
N TYR A 93 9.04 -10.52 -16.15
CA TYR A 93 10.27 -10.37 -16.94
C TYR A 93 11.13 -9.18 -16.52
N LEU A 94 10.51 -8.09 -16.05
CA LEU A 94 11.22 -6.86 -15.68
C LEU A 94 11.21 -6.61 -14.17
N GLN A 95 10.75 -7.59 -13.39
CA GLN A 95 10.76 -7.58 -11.92
C GLN A 95 10.14 -6.30 -11.33
N GLY A 96 9.17 -5.72 -12.03
CA GLY A 96 8.45 -4.53 -11.60
C GLY A 96 9.09 -3.19 -11.96
N ILE A 97 10.21 -3.14 -12.70
CA ILE A 97 10.77 -1.85 -13.19
C ILE A 97 9.80 -1.15 -14.14
N ASP A 98 9.18 -1.91 -15.05
CA ASP A 98 8.11 -1.45 -15.92
C ASP A 98 6.92 -0.87 -15.14
N SER A 99 6.56 -1.57 -14.06
CA SER A 99 5.45 -1.21 -13.17
C SER A 99 5.79 0.05 -12.40
N LEU A 100 7.02 0.17 -11.91
CA LEU A 100 7.52 1.33 -11.18
C LEU A 100 7.48 2.58 -12.06
N TYR A 101 8.06 2.53 -13.26
CA TYR A 101 8.05 3.69 -14.16
C TYR A 101 6.66 4.04 -14.69
N SER A 102 5.78 3.05 -14.87
CA SER A 102 4.38 3.30 -15.24
C SER A 102 3.60 4.07 -14.17
N ILE A 103 4.01 3.97 -12.90
CA ILE A 103 3.29 4.57 -11.76
C ILE A 103 3.97 5.87 -11.29
N VAL A 104 5.29 5.90 -11.16
CA VAL A 104 6.01 7.01 -10.51
C VAL A 104 6.21 8.22 -11.43
N GLN A 105 6.31 8.03 -12.75
CA GLN A 105 6.62 9.08 -13.71
C GLN A 105 5.38 9.86 -14.18
N MET A 106 4.46 10.15 -13.27
CA MET A 106 3.28 10.95 -13.59
C MET A 106 3.68 12.37 -14.02
N PRO A 107 3.01 12.95 -15.03
CA PRO A 107 3.24 14.34 -15.42
C PRO A 107 2.76 15.32 -14.33
N ALA A 108 3.20 16.56 -14.43
CA ALA A 108 2.78 17.62 -13.52
C ALA A 108 1.25 17.78 -13.49
N GLY A 109 0.69 17.91 -12.29
CA GLY A 109 -0.74 18.13 -12.05
C GLY A 109 -1.49 16.92 -11.48
N ILE A 110 -1.07 15.68 -11.78
CA ILE A 110 -1.75 14.45 -11.32
C ILE A 110 -0.77 13.56 -10.55
N PRO A 111 -0.56 13.77 -9.24
CA PRO A 111 0.44 13.04 -8.48
C PRO A 111 -0.03 11.63 -8.08
N VAL A 112 0.91 10.70 -7.97
CA VAL A 112 0.73 9.39 -7.32
C VAL A 112 1.85 9.18 -6.29
N ALA A 113 1.49 8.87 -5.05
CA ALA A 113 2.46 8.53 -4.01
C ALA A 113 2.95 7.09 -4.22
N THR A 114 4.09 6.92 -4.90
CA THR A 114 4.57 5.59 -5.28
C THR A 114 5.46 4.99 -4.20
N VAL A 115 5.18 3.76 -3.78
CA VAL A 115 6.05 2.99 -2.85
C VAL A 115 6.97 2.03 -3.61
N ALA A 116 7.86 1.35 -2.88
CA ALA A 116 8.76 0.35 -3.46
C ALA A 116 8.00 -0.79 -4.16
N ILE A 117 8.64 -1.39 -5.16
CA ILE A 117 8.12 -2.55 -5.90
C ILE A 117 7.73 -3.67 -4.91
N GLY A 118 6.51 -4.18 -5.05
CA GLY A 118 5.94 -5.25 -4.23
C GLY A 118 5.64 -4.87 -2.78
N ASN A 119 5.90 -3.63 -2.35
CA ASN A 119 5.84 -3.26 -0.94
C ASN A 119 4.48 -2.66 -0.56
N ALA A 120 3.41 -3.46 -0.65
CA ALA A 120 2.08 -3.03 -0.24
C ALA A 120 1.98 -2.76 1.27
N LYS A 121 2.81 -3.41 2.09
CA LYS A 121 2.96 -3.08 3.52
C LYS A 121 3.22 -1.59 3.73
N ASN A 122 4.18 -1.02 3.01
CA ASN A 122 4.49 0.41 3.09
C ASN A 122 3.37 1.28 2.53
N ALA A 123 2.59 0.82 1.54
CA ALA A 123 1.42 1.55 1.09
C ALA A 123 0.33 1.61 2.17
N GLY A 124 0.07 0.51 2.88
CA GLY A 124 -0.80 0.50 4.06
C GLY A 124 -0.31 1.49 5.12
N LEU A 125 0.98 1.43 5.49
CA LEU A 125 1.55 2.32 6.50
C LEU A 125 1.49 3.80 6.09
N LEU A 126 1.73 4.10 4.80
CA LEU A 126 1.62 5.45 4.28
C LEU A 126 0.17 5.95 4.33
N ALA A 127 -0.82 5.13 3.98
CA ALA A 127 -2.23 5.48 4.11
C ALA A 127 -2.61 5.77 5.57
N ILE A 128 -2.16 4.94 6.51
CA ILE A 128 -2.34 5.16 7.95
C ILE A 128 -1.71 6.49 8.39
N GLN A 129 -0.49 6.80 7.95
CA GLN A 129 0.18 8.07 8.27
C GLN A 129 -0.57 9.28 7.71
N ILE A 130 -1.11 9.19 6.50
CA ILE A 130 -1.95 10.25 5.92
C ILE A 130 -3.18 10.50 6.81
N LEU A 131 -3.89 9.45 7.22
CA LEU A 131 -5.04 9.58 8.12
C LEU A 131 -4.63 10.13 9.49
N ALA A 132 -3.50 9.71 10.02
CA ALA A 132 -2.98 10.11 11.33
C ALA A 132 -2.70 11.62 11.43
N THR A 133 -2.46 12.32 10.30
CA THR A 133 -2.29 13.79 10.29
C THR A 133 -3.48 14.55 10.87
N SER A 134 -4.67 13.92 10.90
CA SER A 134 -5.91 14.49 11.43
C SER A 134 -6.56 13.63 12.52
N SER A 135 -5.85 12.59 13.01
CA SER A 135 -6.35 11.68 14.03
C SER A 135 -5.28 11.46 15.11
N PRO A 136 -5.38 12.16 16.27
CA PRO A 136 -4.42 12.02 17.37
C PRO A 136 -4.30 10.57 17.88
N GLU A 137 -5.41 9.83 17.92
CA GLU A 137 -5.41 8.42 18.32
C GLU A 137 -4.60 7.56 17.34
N LEU A 138 -4.80 7.75 16.03
CA LEU A 138 -4.08 6.98 15.02
C LEU A 138 -2.61 7.37 14.97
N LEU A 139 -2.30 8.66 15.20
CA LEU A 139 -0.92 9.14 15.33
C LEU A 139 -0.19 8.45 16.48
N GLN A 140 -0.84 8.29 17.64
CA GLN A 140 -0.27 7.57 18.77
C GLN A 140 0.06 6.12 18.42
N LYS A 141 -0.85 5.40 17.74
CA LYS A 141 -0.59 4.04 17.25
C LYS A 141 0.59 3.98 16.28
N VAL A 142 0.76 4.98 15.41
CA VAL A 142 1.91 5.08 14.51
C VAL A 142 3.22 5.26 15.29
N LEU A 143 3.21 6.08 16.35
CA LEU A 143 4.39 6.27 17.20
C LEU A 143 4.77 4.96 17.91
N GLU A 144 3.79 4.25 18.46
CA GLU A 144 3.98 2.93 19.10
C GLU A 144 4.55 1.91 18.11
N TYR A 145 3.98 1.82 16.90
CA TYR A 145 4.50 0.95 15.84
C TYR A 145 5.97 1.27 15.49
N ARG A 146 6.38 2.55 15.50
CA ARG A 146 7.80 2.91 15.28
C ARG A 146 8.69 2.48 16.43
N GLN A 147 8.20 2.56 17.67
CA GLN A 147 8.93 2.09 18.84
C GLN A 147 9.10 0.56 18.82
N THR A 148 8.06 -0.20 18.45
CA THR A 148 8.15 -1.66 18.35
C THR A 148 9.16 -2.09 17.28
N LEU A 149 9.23 -1.38 16.15
CA LEU A 149 10.26 -1.62 15.13
C LEU A 149 11.67 -1.40 15.69
N ALA A 150 11.90 -0.30 16.40
CA ALA A 150 13.20 -0.03 17.02
C ALA A 150 13.56 -1.11 18.05
N GLN A 151 12.62 -1.49 18.91
CA GLN A 151 12.82 -2.56 19.89
C GLN A 151 13.17 -3.88 19.20
N SER A 152 12.48 -4.23 18.11
CA SER A 152 12.77 -5.46 17.35
C SER A 152 14.20 -5.52 16.81
N VAL A 153 14.80 -4.36 16.50
CA VAL A 153 16.20 -4.30 16.05
C VAL A 153 17.15 -4.52 17.23
N TYR A 154 16.87 -3.91 18.38
CA TYR A 154 17.67 -4.13 19.60
C TYR A 154 17.62 -5.58 20.04
N ASP A 155 16.43 -6.21 20.03
CA ASP A 155 16.26 -7.60 20.41
C ASP A 155 17.02 -8.54 19.47
N LYS A 156 16.93 -8.32 18.14
CA LYS A 156 17.70 -9.07 17.15
C LYS A 156 19.20 -8.90 17.32
N GLN A 157 19.66 -7.68 17.62
CA GLN A 157 21.08 -7.41 17.88
C GLN A 157 21.58 -8.10 19.15
N ALA A 158 20.79 -8.08 20.23
CA ALA A 158 21.12 -8.77 21.47
C ALA A 158 21.21 -10.28 21.25
N GLN A 159 20.24 -10.87 20.53
CA GLN A 159 20.24 -12.27 20.17
C GLN A 159 21.48 -12.63 19.32
N LEU A 160 21.80 -11.82 18.31
CA LEU A 160 22.97 -12.02 17.46
C LEU A 160 24.28 -11.98 18.27
N ALA A 161 24.39 -11.07 19.24
CA ALA A 161 25.56 -10.97 20.12
C ALA A 161 25.70 -12.17 21.06
N GLU A 162 24.59 -12.72 21.53
CA GLU A 162 24.56 -13.88 22.43
C GLU A 162 24.93 -15.19 21.72
N ILE A 163 24.31 -15.48 20.57
CA ILE A 163 24.44 -16.79 19.91
C ILE A 163 25.51 -16.81 18.81
N GLY A 164 25.97 -15.64 18.37
CA GLY A 164 26.90 -15.47 17.26
C GLY A 164 26.25 -15.68 15.87
N TYR A 165 26.86 -15.13 14.83
CA TYR A 165 26.27 -15.08 13.48
C TYR A 165 25.95 -16.46 12.89
N GLN A 166 26.76 -17.48 13.16
CA GLN A 166 26.58 -18.82 12.60
C GLN A 166 25.29 -19.48 13.11
N LYS A 167 25.03 -19.43 14.42
CA LYS A 167 23.78 -19.96 15.00
C LYS A 167 22.59 -19.11 14.61
N TYR A 168 22.76 -17.79 14.56
CA TYR A 168 21.69 -16.86 14.16
C TYR A 168 21.17 -17.13 12.74
N LEU A 169 22.06 -17.40 11.78
CA LEU A 169 21.65 -17.76 10.42
C LEU A 169 20.89 -19.10 10.36
N ALA A 170 21.30 -20.09 11.16
CA ALA A 170 20.66 -21.41 11.19
C ALA A 170 19.22 -21.40 11.76
N LEU A 171 18.83 -20.38 12.53
CA LEU A 171 17.46 -20.22 13.06
C LEU A 171 16.48 -19.56 12.08
N ASN A 172 17.01 -18.88 11.06
CA ASN A 172 16.25 -18.06 10.12
C ASN A 172 16.12 -18.70 8.72
N HIS A 173 16.50 -19.97 8.58
CA HIS A 173 16.33 -20.83 7.41
C HIS A 173 15.38 -21.98 7.75
#